data_AF-A0A521UNJ3-F1
#
_entry.id   AF-A0A521UNJ3-F1
#
_cell.length_a   1.000
_cell.length_b   1.000
_cell.length_c   1.000
_cell.angle_alpha   90.00
_cell.angle_beta   90.00
_cell.angle_gamma   90.00
#
_symmetry.space_group_name_H-M   'P 1'
#
loop_
_entity.id
_entity.type
_entity.pdbx_description
1 polymer ?
#
loop_
_entity_poly.entity_id
_entity_poly.type
_entity_poly.pdbx_seq_one_letter_code
_entity_poly.pdbx_strand_id
1 'polypeptide(L)'
;MKKIVLLFAAFAIIVLLASLSKNANHPIVAEEMTVAGVLAELGDEPLPHLPDMNVPGVSAVVGKDLVLEGRTSLPGGGKSTRISQHFVCTACHNVERDEPDPGVVDPMARLKYDSEMGLPFVQGSALYGIVNRTNFYNGDYYKKYGTLVEPTRHNLREAIQLCATQCSQGRLLEAWELESILAYLWTIDLKIYDLNLSPEERLSINRALQGKENAAQTIALVKSKYLPGMPATFVDPPQDRQTGFSSTGNVETGKMIYELSCLHCHENKRFSFLDLDNSKLSFEFLGRHFPTYSRYSAYQVARYGTQPIPWKRAYMPQYTKEKMTEQMLEDLRAYIESRVNS
;
A
#
# COMPACT_ATOMS: atom_id res chain seq x y z
N MET A 1 14.79 54.67 -50.71
CA MET A 1 13.93 54.75 -49.51
C MET A 1 12.85 53.66 -49.46
N LYS A 2 12.00 53.47 -50.48
CA LYS A 2 10.93 52.43 -50.47
C LYS A 2 11.42 50.99 -50.18
N LYS A 3 12.59 50.59 -50.72
CA LYS A 3 13.17 49.25 -50.47
C LYS A 3 13.66 49.04 -49.04
N ILE A 4 14.10 50.10 -48.35
CA ILE A 4 14.58 50.04 -46.96
C ILE A 4 13.40 49.92 -45.99
N VAL A 5 12.30 50.62 -46.27
CA VAL A 5 11.05 50.54 -45.49
C VAL A 5 10.43 49.14 -45.59
N LEU A 6 10.46 48.51 -46.76
CA LEU A 6 9.99 47.13 -46.96
C LEU A 6 10.83 46.09 -46.18
N LEU A 7 12.15 46.28 -46.12
CA LEU A 7 13.04 45.42 -45.34
C LEU A 7 12.79 45.54 -43.83
N PHE A 8 12.57 46.76 -43.33
CA PHE A 8 12.23 46.99 -41.92
C PHE A 8 10.86 46.42 -41.55
N ALA A 9 9.86 46.54 -42.43
CA ALA A 9 8.53 45.95 -42.21
C ALA A 9 8.58 44.41 -42.20
N ALA A 10 9.34 43.80 -43.11
CA ALA A 10 9.53 42.34 -43.12
C ALA A 10 10.27 41.85 -41.87
N PHE A 11 11.30 42.57 -41.41
CA PHE A 11 12.01 42.24 -40.18
C PHE A 11 11.11 42.39 -38.94
N ALA A 12 10.29 43.45 -38.88
CA ALA A 12 9.33 43.63 -37.80
C ALA A 12 8.28 42.52 -37.76
N ILE A 13 7.80 42.04 -38.93
CA ILE A 13 6.87 40.90 -39.01
C ILE A 13 7.55 39.59 -38.59
N ILE A 14 8.81 39.37 -38.95
CA ILE A 14 9.58 38.18 -38.51
C ILE A 14 9.81 38.22 -37.00
N VAL A 15 10.13 39.37 -36.43
CA VAL A 15 10.26 39.53 -34.96
C VAL A 15 8.91 39.34 -34.28
N LEU A 16 7.81 39.86 -34.84
CA LEU A 16 6.46 39.68 -34.29
C LEU A 16 6.03 38.20 -34.33
N LEU A 17 6.28 37.50 -35.44
CA LEU A 17 6.04 36.07 -35.61
C LEU A 17 6.96 35.23 -34.71
N ALA A 18 8.22 35.64 -34.50
CA ALA A 18 9.13 34.97 -33.56
C ALA A 18 8.70 35.17 -32.10
N SER A 19 8.14 36.33 -31.74
CA SER A 19 7.55 36.57 -30.42
C SER A 19 6.21 35.86 -30.21
N LEU A 20 5.44 35.59 -31.27
CA LEU A 20 4.26 34.71 -31.25
C LEU A 20 4.64 33.22 -31.29
N SER A 21 5.85 32.90 -31.76
CA SER A 21 6.46 31.55 -31.77
C SER A 21 7.15 31.18 -30.44
N LYS A 22 6.97 31.97 -29.37
CA LYS A 22 7.01 31.41 -28.00
C LYS A 22 5.80 30.51 -27.79
N ASN A 23 5.68 29.47 -28.62
CA ASN A 23 4.85 28.33 -28.29
C ASN A 23 5.45 27.70 -27.05
N ALA A 24 4.68 27.83 -25.98
CA ALA A 24 4.83 27.19 -24.69
C ALA A 24 5.23 25.72 -24.81
N ASN A 25 6.54 25.45 -24.81
CA ASN A 25 7.05 24.20 -24.27
C ASN A 25 7.07 24.35 -22.73
N HIS A 26 5.87 24.35 -22.15
CA HIS A 26 5.65 24.11 -20.73
C HIS A 26 5.31 22.63 -20.55
N PRO A 27 5.71 22.01 -19.42
CA PRO A 27 6.07 20.61 -19.37
C PRO A 27 4.90 19.70 -19.72
N ILE A 28 5.22 18.66 -20.48
CA ILE A 28 4.46 17.41 -20.41
C ILE A 28 4.63 16.93 -18.98
N VAL A 29 3.54 16.80 -18.22
CA VAL A 29 3.52 16.18 -16.90
C VAL A 29 4.31 14.89 -17.01
N ALA A 30 5.48 14.86 -16.36
CA ALA A 30 6.36 13.72 -16.50
C ALA A 30 5.75 12.55 -15.74
N GLU A 31 5.86 11.36 -16.31
CA GLU A 31 5.29 10.14 -15.73
C GLU A 31 5.78 9.90 -14.30
N GLU A 32 7.02 10.27 -14.02
CA GLU A 32 7.69 10.14 -12.72
C GLU A 32 7.36 11.25 -11.71
N MET A 33 6.60 12.28 -12.11
CA MET A 33 6.14 13.28 -11.15
C MET A 33 5.27 12.61 -10.10
N THR A 34 5.41 13.05 -8.85
CA THR A 34 4.54 12.55 -7.79
C THR A 34 3.15 13.13 -7.92
N VAL A 35 2.16 12.35 -7.53
CA VAL A 35 0.76 12.78 -7.52
C VAL A 35 0.58 13.95 -6.57
N ALA A 36 1.18 13.92 -5.37
CA ALA A 36 1.11 15.05 -4.45
C ALA A 36 1.80 16.30 -5.01
N GLY A 37 2.89 16.15 -5.76
CA GLY A 37 3.59 17.26 -6.42
C GLY A 37 2.73 17.93 -7.49
N VAL A 38 2.09 17.12 -8.36
CA VAL A 38 1.17 17.63 -9.38
C VAL A 38 -0.04 18.31 -8.74
N LEU A 39 -0.63 17.73 -7.69
CA LEU A 39 -1.74 18.35 -6.97
C LEU A 39 -1.34 19.69 -6.35
N ALA A 40 -0.15 19.79 -5.74
CA ALA A 40 0.37 21.04 -5.20
C ALA A 40 0.59 22.10 -6.29
N GLU A 41 1.13 21.72 -7.45
CA GLU A 41 1.30 22.64 -8.59
C GLU A 41 -0.04 23.13 -9.16
N LEU A 42 -1.09 22.29 -9.09
CA LEU A 42 -2.46 22.68 -9.45
C LEU A 42 -3.14 23.56 -8.38
N GLY A 43 -2.50 23.79 -7.23
CA GLY A 43 -3.03 24.61 -6.14
C GLY A 43 -4.01 23.87 -5.22
N ASP A 44 -3.89 22.54 -5.12
CA ASP A 44 -4.61 21.75 -4.13
C ASP A 44 -4.15 22.04 -2.70
N GLU A 45 -5.02 21.80 -1.72
CA GLU A 45 -4.68 21.94 -0.32
C GLU A 45 -3.58 20.95 0.09
N PRO A 46 -2.55 21.39 0.84
CA PRO A 46 -1.50 20.50 1.31
C PRO A 46 -2.06 19.34 2.15
N LEU A 47 -1.52 18.14 1.91
CA LEU A 47 -1.86 16.98 2.72
C LEU A 47 -1.42 17.20 4.19
N PRO A 48 -2.25 16.82 5.18
CA PRO A 48 -2.01 17.13 6.59
C PRO A 48 -0.82 16.38 7.21
N HIS A 49 -0.26 15.42 6.49
CA HIS A 49 0.83 14.54 6.92
C HIS A 49 2.14 14.75 6.15
N LEU A 50 2.44 15.99 5.76
CA LEU A 50 3.81 16.39 5.42
C LEU A 50 4.74 16.17 6.64
N PRO A 51 5.95 15.62 6.45
CA PRO A 51 6.86 15.33 7.55
C PRO A 51 7.45 16.62 8.13
N ASP A 52 7.58 16.68 9.46
CA ASP A 52 8.29 17.77 10.12
C ASP A 52 9.80 17.51 10.15
N MET A 53 10.48 18.08 9.17
CA MET A 53 11.94 17.97 9.01
C MET A 53 12.73 18.80 10.03
N ASN A 54 12.07 19.60 10.88
CA ASN A 54 12.75 20.38 11.92
C ASN A 54 13.02 19.55 13.18
N VAL A 55 12.39 18.39 13.33
CA VAL A 55 12.66 17.50 14.46
C VAL A 55 14.07 16.91 14.31
N PRO A 56 14.96 17.07 15.31
CA PRO A 56 16.33 16.57 15.20
C PRO A 56 16.40 15.07 14.92
N GLY A 57 17.22 14.70 13.94
CA GLY A 57 17.43 13.30 13.55
C GLY A 57 16.46 12.77 12.50
N VAL A 58 15.50 13.58 12.05
CA VAL A 58 14.56 13.16 10.99
C VAL A 58 15.25 13.00 9.64
N SER A 59 15.02 11.86 9.00
CA SER A 59 15.51 11.57 7.65
C SER A 59 14.70 10.45 7.00
N ALA A 60 14.49 10.52 5.68
CA ALA A 60 13.88 9.44 4.91
C ALA A 60 14.71 8.14 4.95
N VAL A 61 16.05 8.23 5.08
CA VAL A 61 16.91 7.05 5.21
C VAL A 61 16.63 6.33 6.54
N VAL A 62 16.55 7.12 7.62
CA VAL A 62 16.17 6.61 8.95
C VAL A 62 14.77 6.00 8.91
N GLY A 63 13.82 6.66 8.25
CA GLY A 63 12.47 6.15 8.08
C GLY A 63 12.41 4.82 7.36
N LYS A 64 13.19 4.68 6.28
CA LYS A 64 13.30 3.42 5.53
C LYS A 64 13.82 2.30 6.42
N ASP A 65 14.88 2.53 7.18
CA ASP A 65 15.41 1.54 8.13
C ASP A 65 14.36 1.14 9.18
N LEU A 66 13.61 2.11 9.73
CA LEU A 66 12.57 1.83 10.71
C LEU A 66 11.42 0.99 10.12
N VAL A 67 11.01 1.26 8.87
CA VAL A 67 9.94 0.51 8.18
C VAL A 67 10.40 -0.91 7.82
N LEU A 68 11.61 -1.06 7.28
CA LEU A 68 12.11 -2.34 6.76
C LEU A 68 12.70 -3.24 7.86
N GLU A 69 13.40 -2.65 8.83
CA GLU A 69 14.21 -3.37 9.83
C GLU A 69 13.70 -3.19 11.27
N GLY A 70 12.74 -2.28 11.49
CA GLY A 70 12.19 -1.99 12.82
C GLY A 70 13.16 -1.25 13.76
N ARG A 71 14.30 -0.78 13.25
CA ARG A 71 15.35 -0.03 13.96
C ARG A 71 16.31 0.61 12.95
N THR A 72 17.02 1.65 13.34
CA THR A 72 18.05 2.30 12.51
C THR A 72 19.41 2.36 13.22
N SER A 73 20.42 2.88 12.54
CA SER A 73 21.74 3.19 13.12
C SER A 73 21.72 4.59 13.73
N LEU A 74 22.35 4.77 14.89
CA LEU A 74 22.41 6.06 15.57
C LEU A 74 23.66 6.87 15.15
N PRO A 75 23.61 8.22 15.19
CA PRO A 75 24.80 9.05 15.05
C PRO A 75 25.85 8.68 16.12
N GLY A 76 27.09 8.43 15.70
CA GLY A 76 28.16 7.98 16.61
C GLY A 76 28.27 6.47 16.80
N GLY A 77 27.44 5.68 16.12
CA GLY A 77 27.48 4.21 16.12
C GLY A 77 26.41 3.58 17.01
N GLY A 78 26.23 2.26 16.87
CA GLY A 78 25.17 1.51 17.54
C GLY A 78 23.83 1.52 16.78
N LYS A 79 22.83 0.86 17.37
CA LYS A 79 21.47 0.73 16.81
C LYS A 79 20.45 1.33 17.76
N SER A 80 19.38 1.90 17.20
CA SER A 80 18.23 2.31 17.99
C SER A 80 17.57 1.09 18.64
N THR A 81 16.80 1.33 19.71
CA THR A 81 15.90 0.33 20.27
C THR A 81 14.94 -0.14 19.18
N ARG A 82 14.65 -1.44 19.14
CA ARG A 82 13.64 -1.99 18.22
C ARG A 82 12.27 -1.40 18.54
N ILE A 83 11.52 -1.05 17.50
CA ILE A 83 10.11 -0.67 17.60
C ILE A 83 9.31 -1.86 18.14
N SER A 84 9.55 -3.05 17.60
CA SER A 84 8.91 -4.29 18.04
C SER A 84 9.91 -5.46 18.04
N GLN A 85 9.68 -6.41 18.95
CA GLN A 85 10.39 -7.70 18.96
C GLN A 85 9.74 -8.75 18.04
N HIS A 86 8.58 -8.45 17.46
CA HIS A 86 7.74 -9.44 16.75
C HIS A 86 7.59 -9.13 15.27
N PHE A 87 7.28 -7.88 14.92
CA PHE A 87 6.96 -7.51 13.53
C PHE A 87 7.59 -6.18 13.15
N VAL A 88 8.11 -6.14 11.93
CA VAL A 88 8.41 -4.89 11.20
C VAL A 88 7.23 -4.54 10.29
N CYS A 89 7.17 -3.33 9.76
CA CYS A 89 6.04 -2.90 8.93
C CYS A 89 5.85 -3.81 7.71
N THR A 90 6.95 -4.26 7.10
CA THR A 90 6.94 -5.16 5.94
C THR A 90 6.54 -6.61 6.24
N ALA A 91 6.30 -6.94 7.51
CA ALA A 91 5.65 -8.20 7.84
C ALA A 91 4.21 -8.24 7.29
N CYS A 92 3.55 -7.08 7.19
CA CYS A 92 2.14 -6.99 6.81
C CYS A 92 1.86 -6.03 5.64
N HIS A 93 2.83 -5.25 5.19
CA HIS A 93 2.64 -4.25 4.13
C HIS A 93 3.76 -4.29 3.08
N ASN A 94 3.41 -4.15 1.81
CA ASN A 94 4.39 -3.91 0.75
C ASN A 94 4.83 -2.44 0.73
N VAL A 95 6.11 -2.18 0.42
CA VAL A 95 6.64 -0.82 0.18
C VAL A 95 6.72 -0.46 -1.31
N GLU A 96 6.45 -1.45 -2.15
CA GLU A 96 6.26 -1.31 -3.59
C GLU A 96 4.76 -1.34 -3.89
N ARG A 97 4.38 -0.88 -5.09
CA ARG A 97 3.02 -0.99 -5.58
C ARG A 97 2.62 -2.46 -5.61
N ASP A 98 1.46 -2.78 -5.06
CA ASP A 98 0.95 -4.16 -4.94
C ASP A 98 -0.45 -4.30 -5.57
N GLU A 99 -0.82 -3.40 -6.46
CA GLU A 99 -2.11 -3.42 -7.15
C GLU A 99 -1.98 -2.81 -8.55
N PRO A 100 -2.66 -3.39 -9.58
CA PRO A 100 -2.56 -2.90 -10.95
C PRO A 100 -3.33 -1.59 -11.18
N ASP A 101 -4.22 -1.19 -10.27
CA ASP A 101 -4.91 0.09 -10.33
C ASP A 101 -5.17 0.60 -8.89
N PRO A 102 -4.61 1.75 -8.49
CA PRO A 102 -4.75 2.27 -7.12
C PRO A 102 -6.17 2.79 -6.81
N GLY A 103 -7.04 2.90 -7.82
CA GLY A 103 -8.45 3.30 -7.70
C GLY A 103 -9.43 2.12 -7.55
N VAL A 104 -8.97 0.88 -7.71
CA VAL A 104 -9.85 -0.30 -7.81
C VAL A 104 -9.48 -1.36 -6.77
N VAL A 105 -10.49 -1.86 -6.06
CA VAL A 105 -10.34 -2.98 -5.13
C VAL A 105 -10.66 -4.28 -5.85
N ASP A 106 -9.62 -4.99 -6.30
CA ASP A 106 -9.73 -6.33 -6.89
C ASP A 106 -8.69 -7.28 -6.26
N PRO A 107 -9.11 -8.14 -5.30
CA PRO A 107 -8.21 -9.06 -4.61
C PRO A 107 -7.51 -10.07 -5.55
N MET A 108 -8.17 -10.48 -6.63
CA MET A 108 -7.62 -11.45 -7.57
C MET A 108 -6.64 -10.81 -8.53
N ALA A 109 -6.93 -9.60 -9.00
CA ALA A 109 -5.98 -8.83 -9.82
C ALA A 109 -4.72 -8.49 -9.00
N ARG A 110 -4.88 -8.13 -7.71
CA ARG A 110 -3.77 -7.93 -6.77
C ARG A 110 -2.91 -9.19 -6.59
N LEU A 111 -3.51 -10.35 -6.32
CA LEU A 111 -2.75 -11.60 -6.16
C LEU A 111 -1.89 -11.92 -7.40
N LYS A 112 -2.46 -11.73 -8.60
CA LYS A 112 -1.73 -11.95 -9.86
C LYS A 112 -0.60 -10.95 -10.03
N TYR A 113 -0.87 -9.68 -9.77
CA TYR A 113 0.13 -8.62 -9.83
C TYR A 113 1.29 -8.89 -8.86
N ASP A 114 0.99 -9.24 -7.60
CA ASP A 114 1.98 -9.62 -6.60
C ASP A 114 2.83 -10.82 -7.07
N SER A 115 2.19 -11.83 -7.68
CA SER A 115 2.90 -12.98 -8.25
C SER A 115 3.83 -12.59 -9.41
N GLU A 116 3.40 -11.69 -10.29
CA GLU A 116 4.18 -11.23 -11.44
C GLU A 116 5.38 -10.37 -11.01
N MET A 117 5.20 -9.58 -9.96
CA MET A 117 6.21 -8.67 -9.41
C MET A 117 7.12 -9.32 -8.34
N GLY A 118 6.81 -10.54 -7.91
CA GLY A 118 7.56 -11.22 -6.85
C GLY A 118 7.35 -10.60 -5.46
N LEU A 119 6.17 -10.02 -5.22
CA LEU A 119 5.79 -9.38 -3.97
C LEU A 119 4.97 -10.33 -3.09
N PRO A 120 5.06 -10.22 -1.76
CA PRO A 120 4.23 -11.03 -0.87
C PRO A 120 2.78 -10.53 -0.85
N PHE A 121 1.84 -11.47 -0.76
CA PHE A 121 0.40 -11.21 -0.71
C PHE A 121 -0.08 -11.04 0.75
N VAL A 122 0.03 -9.83 1.27
CA VAL A 122 -0.14 -9.54 2.71
C VAL A 122 -1.46 -8.84 3.05
N GLN A 123 -1.83 -8.88 4.34
CA GLN A 123 -3.09 -8.39 4.89
C GLN A 123 -3.25 -6.87 4.81
N GLY A 124 -2.16 -6.14 4.99
CA GLY A 124 -2.14 -4.68 4.94
C GLY A 124 -2.23 -4.16 3.51
N SER A 125 -2.71 -2.93 3.34
CA SER A 125 -2.55 -2.19 2.09
C SER A 125 -1.09 -1.78 1.89
N ALA A 126 -0.60 -1.64 0.66
CA ALA A 126 0.73 -1.08 0.42
C ALA A 126 0.95 0.24 1.19
N LEU A 127 2.19 0.41 1.67
CA LEU A 127 2.76 1.67 2.12
C LEU A 127 3.13 2.55 0.92
N TYR A 128 3.38 1.96 -0.25
CA TYR A 128 3.47 2.71 -1.50
C TYR A 128 2.17 3.49 -1.72
N GLY A 129 2.30 4.80 -1.99
CA GLY A 129 1.18 5.71 -2.18
C GLY A 129 0.36 6.02 -0.93
N ILE A 130 0.78 5.58 0.27
CA ILE A 130 -0.02 5.80 1.49
C ILE A 130 -0.18 7.28 1.83
N VAL A 131 0.78 8.12 1.44
CA VAL A 131 0.71 9.58 1.62
C VAL A 131 -0.36 10.23 0.76
N ASN A 132 -0.83 9.59 -0.31
CA ASN A 132 -1.93 10.13 -1.13
C ASN A 132 -3.29 9.89 -0.49
N ARG A 133 -3.37 8.99 0.49
CA ARG A 133 -4.61 8.64 1.18
C ARG A 133 -4.92 9.63 2.30
N THR A 134 -6.20 9.81 2.58
CA THR A 134 -6.71 10.70 3.64
C THR A 134 -7.52 9.96 4.70
N ASN A 135 -7.81 8.67 4.48
CA ASN A 135 -8.63 7.84 5.35
C ASN A 135 -7.92 6.54 5.76
N PHE A 136 -7.77 6.30 7.07
CA PHE A 136 -7.04 5.15 7.63
C PHE A 136 -7.89 4.33 8.61
N TYR A 137 -7.53 3.05 8.77
CA TYR A 137 -8.26 2.08 9.61
C TYR A 137 -9.78 2.07 9.34
N ASN A 138 -10.16 2.06 8.06
CA ASN A 138 -11.53 2.22 7.57
C ASN A 138 -12.48 1.07 7.96
N GLY A 139 -13.79 1.29 7.80
CA GLY A 139 -14.81 0.24 7.94
C GLY A 139 -14.71 -0.57 9.23
N ASP A 140 -14.63 -1.88 9.07
CA ASP A 140 -14.73 -2.86 10.15
C ASP A 140 -13.55 -2.90 11.11
N TYR A 141 -12.46 -2.15 10.86
CA TYR A 141 -11.38 -2.05 11.85
C TYR A 141 -11.85 -1.52 13.22
N TYR A 142 -12.97 -0.78 13.28
CA TYR A 142 -13.62 -0.44 14.56
C TYR A 142 -14.08 -1.69 15.34
N LYS A 143 -14.56 -2.75 14.67
CA LYS A 143 -14.94 -4.01 15.32
C LYS A 143 -13.76 -4.68 16.04
N LYS A 144 -12.54 -4.48 15.53
CA LYS A 144 -11.31 -5.05 16.09
C LYS A 144 -10.68 -4.18 17.17
N TYR A 145 -10.56 -2.88 16.93
CA TYR A 145 -9.79 -1.96 17.78
C TYR A 145 -10.67 -1.00 18.60
N GLY A 146 -11.99 -1.02 18.43
CA GLY A 146 -12.93 -0.13 19.11
C GLY A 146 -12.61 1.33 18.81
N THR A 147 -12.74 2.18 19.83
CA THR A 147 -12.51 3.63 19.74
C THR A 147 -11.06 4.00 19.43
N LEU A 148 -10.10 3.07 19.52
CA LEU A 148 -8.69 3.34 19.19
C LEU A 148 -8.50 3.74 17.72
N VAL A 149 -9.44 3.41 16.82
CA VAL A 149 -9.35 3.82 15.41
C VAL A 149 -9.79 5.25 15.18
N GLU A 150 -10.55 5.86 16.09
CA GLU A 150 -11.15 7.19 15.87
C GLU A 150 -10.10 8.28 15.60
N PRO A 151 -9.01 8.40 16.38
CA PRO A 151 -7.96 9.39 16.12
C PRO A 151 -7.24 9.15 14.79
N THR A 152 -7.24 7.90 14.31
CA THR A 152 -6.50 7.50 13.10
C THR A 152 -7.23 7.82 11.80
N ARG A 153 -8.56 8.01 11.84
CA ARG A 153 -9.42 8.06 10.65
C ARG A 153 -8.94 9.04 9.61
N HIS A 154 -8.44 10.20 10.04
CA HIS A 154 -7.96 11.27 9.17
C HIS A 154 -6.55 11.74 9.55
N ASN A 155 -5.77 10.88 10.21
CA ASN A 155 -4.45 11.23 10.71
C ASN A 155 -3.48 10.06 10.54
N LEU A 156 -2.61 10.18 9.54
CA LEU A 156 -1.60 9.15 9.24
C LEU A 156 -0.62 8.95 10.41
N ARG A 157 -0.32 9.99 11.21
CA ARG A 157 0.55 9.85 12.39
C ARG A 157 -0.07 8.92 13.43
N GLU A 158 -1.33 9.15 13.75
CA GLU A 158 -2.09 8.30 14.68
C GLU A 158 -2.27 6.89 14.13
N ALA A 159 -2.48 6.75 12.81
CA ALA A 159 -2.54 5.44 12.16
C ALA A 159 -1.21 4.67 12.29
N ILE A 160 -0.07 5.34 12.08
CA ILE A 160 1.26 4.74 12.26
C ILE A 160 1.47 4.33 13.73
N GLN A 161 1.07 5.16 14.70
CA GLN A 161 1.20 4.84 16.13
C GLN A 161 0.31 3.67 16.56
N LEU A 162 -0.94 3.61 16.07
CA LEU A 162 -1.82 2.48 16.31
C LEU A 162 -1.23 1.21 15.70
N CYS A 163 -0.63 1.29 14.51
CA CYS A 163 0.06 0.16 13.88
C CYS A 163 1.25 -0.29 14.73
N ALA A 164 2.14 0.62 15.12
CA ALA A 164 3.32 0.29 15.91
C ALA A 164 2.96 -0.43 17.22
N THR A 165 1.92 0.02 17.91
CA THR A 165 1.53 -0.51 19.22
C THR A 165 0.62 -1.74 19.15
N GLN A 166 -0.37 -1.75 18.25
CA GLN A 166 -1.38 -2.82 18.16
C GLN A 166 -1.05 -3.84 17.07
N CYS A 167 -0.67 -3.39 15.88
CA CYS A 167 -0.41 -4.31 14.77
C CYS A 167 0.94 -4.99 14.93
N SER A 168 1.99 -4.20 15.16
CA SER A 168 3.35 -4.71 15.31
C SER A 168 3.65 -5.24 16.71
N GLN A 169 2.77 -5.01 17.68
CA GLN A 169 2.98 -5.38 19.10
C GLN A 169 4.25 -4.74 19.68
N GLY A 170 4.56 -3.52 19.23
CA GLY A 170 5.72 -2.75 19.60
C GLY A 170 5.45 -1.69 20.66
N ARG A 171 6.42 -0.80 20.81
CA ARG A 171 6.31 0.42 21.63
C ARG A 171 5.74 1.57 20.81
N LEU A 172 5.33 2.62 21.52
CA LEU A 172 5.06 3.92 20.91
C LEU A 172 6.34 4.44 20.23
N LEU A 173 6.19 5.07 19.06
CA LEU A 173 7.28 5.70 18.33
C LEU A 173 7.60 7.05 18.95
N GLU A 174 8.89 7.36 19.02
CA GLU A 174 9.37 8.70 19.35
C GLU A 174 9.09 9.65 18.18
N ALA A 175 9.04 10.96 18.44
CA ALA A 175 8.69 11.96 17.42
C ALA A 175 9.62 11.89 16.19
N TRP A 176 10.94 11.77 16.41
CA TRP A 176 11.90 11.67 15.30
C TRP A 176 11.73 10.38 14.49
N GLU A 177 11.30 9.27 15.11
CA GLU A 177 11.03 8.01 14.41
C GLU A 177 9.79 8.13 13.53
N LEU A 178 8.71 8.70 14.08
CA LEU A 178 7.45 8.90 13.39
C LEU A 178 7.61 9.84 12.18
N GLU A 179 8.25 10.99 12.37
CA GLU A 179 8.50 11.93 11.28
C GLU A 179 9.50 11.38 10.26
N SER A 180 10.48 10.57 10.67
CA SER A 180 11.36 9.87 9.73
C SER A 180 10.59 8.85 8.88
N ILE A 181 9.72 8.05 9.50
CA ILE A 181 8.84 7.12 8.78
C ILE A 181 8.00 7.89 7.76
N LEU A 182 7.36 9.00 8.16
CA LEU A 182 6.63 9.84 7.21
C LEU A 182 7.53 10.35 6.08
N ALA A 183 8.74 10.85 6.39
CA ALA A 183 9.68 11.31 5.38
C ALA A 183 10.02 10.21 4.36
N TYR A 184 10.15 8.96 4.80
CA TYR A 184 10.32 7.82 3.90
C TYR A 184 9.06 7.53 3.08
N LEU A 185 7.87 7.52 3.69
CA LEU A 185 6.61 7.24 2.98
C LEU A 185 6.36 8.26 1.86
N TRP A 186 6.79 9.52 2.03
CA TRP A 186 6.76 10.54 0.97
C TRP A 186 7.73 10.26 -0.20
N THR A 187 8.76 9.45 -0.01
CA THR A 187 9.63 9.01 -1.13
C THR A 187 8.99 7.95 -2.01
N ILE A 188 7.98 7.25 -1.49
CA ILE A 188 7.20 6.20 -2.18
C ILE A 188 5.75 6.66 -2.45
N ASP A 189 5.57 7.97 -2.65
CA ASP A 189 4.34 8.59 -3.18
C ASP A 189 3.95 7.99 -4.55
N LEU A 190 2.64 7.92 -4.84
CA LEU A 190 2.15 7.57 -6.16
C LEU A 190 2.77 8.47 -7.23
N LYS A 191 3.00 7.91 -8.41
CA LYS A 191 3.47 8.61 -9.59
C LYS A 191 2.34 8.81 -10.58
N ILE A 192 2.51 9.75 -11.52
CA ILE A 192 1.50 10.02 -12.55
C ILE A 192 1.28 8.80 -13.45
N TYR A 193 2.31 7.98 -13.70
CA TYR A 193 2.12 6.72 -14.42
C TYR A 193 1.27 5.69 -13.66
N ASP A 194 1.14 5.83 -12.33
CA ASP A 194 0.35 4.87 -11.54
C ASP A 194 -1.16 5.03 -11.74
N LEU A 195 -1.60 6.21 -12.20
CA LEU A 195 -3.01 6.61 -12.22
C LEU A 195 -3.82 6.11 -13.42
N ASN A 196 -3.22 5.28 -14.30
CA ASN A 196 -3.88 4.71 -15.49
C ASN A 196 -4.63 5.78 -16.34
N LEU A 197 -4.03 6.98 -16.45
CA LEU A 197 -4.65 8.12 -17.11
C LEU A 197 -4.76 7.90 -18.63
N SER A 198 -5.93 8.25 -19.20
CA SER A 198 -6.10 8.30 -20.64
C SER A 198 -5.27 9.43 -21.27
N PRO A 199 -5.00 9.38 -22.59
CA PRO A 199 -4.33 10.49 -23.29
C PRO A 199 -5.03 11.84 -23.09
N GLU A 200 -6.36 11.85 -23.08
CA GLU A 200 -7.19 13.04 -22.88
C GLU A 200 -7.05 13.59 -21.45
N GLU A 201 -7.04 12.70 -20.46
CA GLU A 201 -6.86 13.07 -19.05
C GLU A 201 -5.47 13.66 -18.81
N ARG A 202 -4.42 13.07 -19.41
CA ARG A 202 -3.06 13.63 -19.39
C ARG A 202 -3.00 15.01 -20.04
N LEU A 203 -3.71 15.21 -21.15
CA LEU A 203 -3.80 16.52 -21.80
C LEU A 203 -4.52 17.55 -20.92
N SER A 204 -5.59 17.16 -20.21
CA SER A 204 -6.29 18.03 -19.27
C SER A 204 -5.35 18.48 -18.14
N ILE A 205 -4.58 17.55 -17.55
CA ILE A 205 -3.58 17.87 -16.52
C ILE A 205 -2.56 18.88 -17.04
N ASN A 206 -1.99 18.65 -18.23
CA ASN A 206 -1.02 19.57 -18.84
C ASN A 206 -1.58 20.96 -19.08
N ARG A 207 -2.83 21.07 -19.55
CA ARG A 207 -3.48 22.37 -19.78
C ARG A 207 -3.75 23.09 -18.47
N ALA A 208 -4.17 22.38 -17.44
CA ALA A 208 -4.41 22.95 -16.11
C ALA A 208 -3.11 23.49 -15.48
N LEU A 209 -2.01 22.74 -15.57
CA LEU A 209 -0.67 23.19 -15.13
C LEU A 209 -0.18 24.45 -15.89
N GLN A 210 -0.69 24.67 -17.10
CA GLN A 210 -0.41 25.86 -17.91
C GLN A 210 -1.39 27.02 -17.64
N GLY A 211 -2.32 26.87 -16.69
CA GLY A 211 -3.38 27.85 -16.42
C GLY A 211 -4.42 27.97 -17.54
N LYS A 212 -4.50 26.97 -18.43
CA LYS A 212 -5.40 26.95 -19.60
C LYS A 212 -6.67 26.14 -19.36
N GLU A 213 -6.80 25.51 -18.20
CA GLU A 213 -7.94 24.68 -17.82
C GLU A 213 -8.27 24.86 -16.33
N ASN A 214 -9.46 24.46 -15.92
CA ASN A 214 -9.93 24.63 -14.55
C ASN A 214 -9.18 23.69 -13.60
N ALA A 215 -8.29 24.26 -12.78
CA ALA A 215 -7.49 23.50 -11.82
C ALA A 215 -8.33 22.65 -10.85
N ALA A 216 -9.47 23.15 -10.37
CA ALA A 216 -10.32 22.40 -9.44
C ALA A 216 -10.93 21.14 -10.07
N GLN A 217 -11.33 21.22 -11.35
CA GLN A 217 -11.82 20.05 -12.08
C GLN A 217 -10.71 19.02 -12.32
N THR A 218 -9.50 19.49 -12.66
CA THR A 218 -8.33 18.62 -12.83
C THR A 218 -7.88 17.98 -11.52
N ILE A 219 -7.92 18.70 -10.40
CA ILE A 219 -7.65 18.15 -9.07
C ILE A 219 -8.63 17.03 -8.75
N ALA A 220 -9.93 17.24 -9.01
CA ALA A 220 -10.95 16.22 -8.81
C ALA A 220 -10.73 14.99 -9.71
N LEU A 221 -10.33 15.21 -10.97
CA LEU A 221 -9.94 14.14 -11.89
C LEU A 221 -8.78 13.31 -11.33
N VAL A 222 -7.68 13.95 -10.93
CA VAL A 222 -6.48 13.27 -10.39
C VAL A 222 -6.84 12.48 -9.13
N LYS A 223 -7.59 13.09 -8.20
CA LYS A 223 -8.05 12.44 -6.96
C LYS A 223 -9.00 11.26 -7.20
N SER A 224 -9.71 11.23 -8.34
CA SER A 224 -10.59 10.11 -8.69
C SER A 224 -9.85 8.84 -9.12
N LYS A 225 -8.54 8.94 -9.39
CA LYS A 225 -7.72 7.83 -9.92
C LYS A 225 -7.07 6.97 -8.84
N TYR A 226 -7.32 7.27 -7.57
CA TYR A 226 -6.83 6.47 -6.46
C TYR A 226 -7.82 6.50 -5.30
N LEU A 227 -7.82 5.45 -4.49
CA LEU A 227 -8.71 5.38 -3.34
C LEU A 227 -8.22 6.33 -2.23
N PRO A 228 -9.10 7.17 -1.64
CA PRO A 228 -8.73 8.01 -0.49
C PRO A 228 -8.46 7.18 0.77
N GLY A 229 -8.89 5.92 0.80
CA GLY A 229 -8.59 4.95 1.85
C GLY A 229 -9.06 3.56 1.43
N MET A 230 -8.35 2.52 1.87
CA MET A 230 -8.70 1.13 1.55
C MET A 230 -9.97 0.74 2.35
N PRO A 231 -11.05 0.25 1.71
CA PRO A 231 -12.19 -0.31 2.42
C PRO A 231 -11.80 -1.58 3.17
N ALA A 232 -12.53 -1.88 4.24
CA ALA A 232 -12.27 -3.03 5.08
C ALA A 232 -13.58 -3.61 5.59
N THR A 233 -13.89 -4.80 5.10
CA THR A 233 -15.01 -5.63 5.52
C THR A 233 -14.48 -6.91 6.13
N PHE A 234 -14.83 -7.18 7.38
CA PHE A 234 -14.55 -8.47 8.01
C PHE A 234 -15.71 -9.42 7.73
N VAL A 235 -15.37 -10.63 7.30
CA VAL A 235 -16.34 -11.68 7.00
C VAL A 235 -16.04 -12.92 7.82
N ASP A 236 -17.07 -13.72 8.05
CA ASP A 236 -16.97 -14.93 8.85
C ASP A 236 -16.34 -16.09 8.05
N PRO A 237 -15.72 -17.08 8.73
CA PRO A 237 -15.41 -18.37 8.13
C PRO A 237 -16.69 -19.09 7.66
N PRO A 238 -16.57 -20.14 6.82
CA PRO A 238 -17.75 -20.88 6.39
C PRO A 238 -18.50 -21.47 7.59
N GLN A 239 -19.83 -21.54 7.49
CA GLN A 239 -20.69 -22.06 8.56
C GLN A 239 -20.30 -23.49 8.91
N ASP A 240 -20.13 -24.33 7.89
CA ASP A 240 -19.51 -25.65 8.01
C ASP A 240 -18.13 -25.65 7.35
N ARG A 241 -17.10 -25.91 8.16
CA ARG A 241 -15.69 -25.91 7.72
C ARG A 241 -15.29 -27.22 7.05
N GLN A 242 -16.07 -28.29 7.23
CA GLN A 242 -15.86 -29.54 6.51
C GLN A 242 -16.26 -29.37 5.04
N THR A 243 -17.39 -28.70 4.78
CA THR A 243 -17.83 -28.41 3.41
C THR A 243 -17.11 -27.23 2.81
N GLY A 244 -16.81 -26.19 3.60
CA GLY A 244 -16.25 -24.93 3.08
C GLY A 244 -17.33 -23.99 2.55
N PHE A 245 -16.91 -22.98 1.79
CA PHE A 245 -17.82 -22.11 1.04
C PHE A 245 -18.38 -22.84 -0.18
N SER A 246 -19.51 -22.36 -0.71
CA SER A 246 -20.19 -22.96 -1.87
C SER A 246 -19.51 -22.58 -3.20
N SER A 247 -18.23 -22.85 -3.34
CA SER A 247 -17.49 -22.65 -4.59
C SER A 247 -16.40 -23.69 -4.80
N THR A 248 -16.03 -23.91 -6.08
CA THR A 248 -14.98 -24.86 -6.45
C THR A 248 -13.63 -24.15 -6.44
N GLY A 249 -12.67 -24.69 -5.68
CA GLY A 249 -11.32 -24.13 -5.58
C GLY A 249 -10.46 -24.37 -6.83
N ASN A 250 -9.57 -23.42 -7.11
CA ASN A 250 -8.55 -23.46 -8.15
C ASN A 250 -7.16 -23.72 -7.54
N VAL A 251 -6.57 -24.85 -7.88
CA VAL A 251 -5.27 -25.31 -7.32
C VAL A 251 -4.12 -24.34 -7.60
N GLU A 252 -4.05 -23.77 -8.81
CA GLU A 252 -2.97 -22.84 -9.18
C GLU A 252 -3.08 -21.52 -8.41
N THR A 253 -4.31 -21.02 -8.23
CA THR A 253 -4.56 -19.83 -7.40
C THR A 253 -4.25 -20.11 -5.94
N GLY A 254 -4.63 -21.29 -5.43
CA GLY A 254 -4.29 -21.70 -4.07
C GLY A 254 -2.79 -21.82 -3.82
N LYS A 255 -2.04 -22.29 -4.83
CA LYS A 255 -0.58 -22.32 -4.79
C LYS A 255 0.00 -20.92 -4.67
N MET A 256 -0.44 -19.96 -5.49
CA MET A 256 0.01 -18.57 -5.40
C MET A 256 -0.26 -17.99 -4.01
N ILE A 257 -1.44 -18.24 -3.43
CA ILE A 257 -1.76 -17.79 -2.07
C ILE A 257 -0.83 -18.43 -1.05
N TYR A 258 -0.60 -19.74 -1.15
CA TYR A 258 0.29 -20.43 -0.22
C TYR A 258 1.71 -19.84 -0.25
N GLU A 259 2.27 -19.68 -1.45
CA GLU A 259 3.64 -19.22 -1.65
C GLU A 259 3.82 -17.73 -1.30
N LEU A 260 2.89 -16.86 -1.71
CA LEU A 260 3.03 -15.42 -1.54
C LEU A 260 2.52 -14.90 -0.20
N SER A 261 1.55 -15.59 0.42
CA SER A 261 0.95 -15.18 1.71
C SER A 261 1.45 -16.04 2.87
N CYS A 262 1.23 -17.35 2.80
CA CYS A 262 1.50 -18.23 3.95
C CYS A 262 3.02 -18.31 4.21
N LEU A 263 3.81 -18.61 3.18
CA LEU A 263 5.26 -18.77 3.34
C LEU A 263 5.96 -17.46 3.69
N HIS A 264 5.45 -16.29 3.27
CA HIS A 264 6.01 -14.98 3.68
C HIS A 264 6.18 -14.86 5.20
N CYS A 265 5.21 -15.38 5.97
CA CYS A 265 5.25 -15.32 7.43
C CYS A 265 5.79 -16.59 8.09
N HIS A 266 5.46 -17.75 7.51
CA HIS A 266 5.66 -19.05 8.15
C HIS A 266 6.92 -19.77 7.72
N GLU A 267 7.47 -19.48 6.55
CA GLU A 267 8.71 -20.10 6.10
C GLU A 267 9.88 -19.67 6.99
N ASN A 268 10.67 -20.63 7.43
CA ASN A 268 11.81 -20.42 8.33
C ASN A 268 11.44 -19.67 9.61
N LYS A 269 10.16 -19.71 10.00
CA LYS A 269 9.62 -18.96 11.15
C LYS A 269 9.92 -17.45 11.09
N ARG A 270 9.89 -16.86 9.89
CA ARG A 270 10.25 -15.44 9.67
C ARG A 270 9.48 -14.48 10.58
N PHE A 271 8.16 -14.61 10.64
CA PHE A 271 7.28 -13.78 11.48
C PHE A 271 6.31 -14.62 12.33
N SER A 272 6.33 -15.93 12.17
CA SER A 272 5.47 -16.88 12.87
C SER A 272 6.28 -17.96 13.56
N PHE A 273 5.77 -18.49 14.68
CA PHE A 273 6.36 -19.65 15.34
C PHE A 273 5.90 -21.00 14.73
N LEU A 274 4.86 -20.97 13.89
CA LEU A 274 4.46 -22.14 13.11
C LEU A 274 5.28 -22.13 11.83
N ASP A 275 6.16 -23.12 11.69
CA ASP A 275 6.99 -23.32 10.50
C ASP A 275 6.15 -24.01 9.43
N LEU A 276 6.11 -23.45 8.22
CA LEU A 276 5.48 -24.05 7.06
C LEU A 276 6.47 -24.03 5.90
N ASP A 277 6.44 -25.06 5.08
CA ASP A 277 7.31 -25.23 3.92
C ASP A 277 6.58 -26.03 2.83
N ASN A 278 7.28 -26.41 1.76
CA ASN A 278 6.72 -27.23 0.69
C ASN A 278 6.76 -28.75 0.96
N SER A 279 6.96 -29.18 2.22
CA SER A 279 7.00 -30.60 2.59
C SER A 279 5.61 -31.21 2.76
N LYS A 280 5.52 -32.53 2.58
CA LYS A 280 4.29 -33.30 2.84
C LYS A 280 3.76 -33.10 4.25
N LEU A 281 4.65 -32.97 5.25
CA LEU A 281 4.27 -32.77 6.65
C LEU A 281 3.51 -31.45 6.85
N SER A 282 3.97 -30.37 6.22
CA SER A 282 3.29 -29.06 6.27
C SER A 282 1.89 -29.14 5.66
N PHE A 283 1.74 -29.78 4.51
CA PHE A 283 0.44 -29.95 3.86
C PHE A 283 -0.50 -30.88 4.62
N GLU A 284 -0.01 -31.99 5.18
CA GLU A 284 -0.81 -32.89 6.03
C GLU A 284 -1.29 -32.18 7.30
N PHE A 285 -0.43 -31.38 7.93
CA PHE A 285 -0.81 -30.56 9.07
C PHE A 285 -1.92 -29.58 8.70
N LEU A 286 -1.73 -28.80 7.63
CA LEU A 286 -2.71 -27.83 7.18
C LEU A 286 -4.02 -28.50 6.77
N GLY A 287 -3.98 -29.56 5.97
CA GLY A 287 -5.17 -30.30 5.53
C GLY A 287 -5.97 -30.88 6.69
N ARG A 288 -5.30 -31.42 7.71
CA ARG A 288 -5.96 -31.91 8.94
C ARG A 288 -6.66 -30.79 9.71
N HIS A 289 -6.06 -29.61 9.77
CA HIS A 289 -6.56 -28.51 10.59
C HIS A 289 -7.50 -27.56 9.85
N PHE A 290 -7.44 -27.50 8.52
CA PHE A 290 -8.26 -26.63 7.68
C PHE A 290 -9.75 -26.69 8.06
N PRO A 291 -10.40 -27.87 8.17
CA PRO A 291 -11.83 -27.95 8.43
C PRO A 291 -12.21 -27.89 9.92
N THR A 292 -11.25 -27.61 10.82
CA THR A 292 -11.48 -27.64 12.27
C THR A 292 -11.82 -26.26 12.84
N TYR A 293 -12.50 -26.22 14.00
CA TYR A 293 -12.59 -24.99 14.80
C TYR A 293 -11.36 -24.89 15.70
N SER A 294 -10.26 -24.35 15.17
CA SER A 294 -9.01 -24.22 15.92
C SER A 294 -8.17 -23.05 15.45
N ARG A 295 -7.20 -22.66 16.28
CA ARG A 295 -6.17 -21.65 15.94
C ARG A 295 -5.23 -22.07 14.78
N TYR A 296 -5.38 -23.27 14.24
CA TYR A 296 -4.60 -23.79 13.13
C TYR A 296 -5.44 -23.91 11.84
N SER A 297 -6.76 -23.67 11.92
CA SER A 297 -7.61 -23.65 10.74
C SER A 297 -7.39 -22.37 9.95
N ALA A 298 -6.93 -22.51 8.70
CA ALA A 298 -6.77 -21.39 7.78
C ALA A 298 -8.08 -20.61 7.58
N TYR A 299 -9.23 -21.28 7.47
CA TYR A 299 -10.54 -20.61 7.44
C TYR A 299 -10.73 -19.67 8.62
N GLN A 300 -10.35 -20.11 9.82
CA GLN A 300 -10.57 -19.33 11.02
C GLN A 300 -9.55 -18.19 11.17
N VAL A 301 -8.26 -18.50 11.03
CA VAL A 301 -7.21 -17.48 11.25
C VAL A 301 -7.15 -16.46 10.13
N ALA A 302 -7.53 -16.79 8.90
CA ALA A 302 -7.64 -15.80 7.84
C ALA A 302 -8.76 -14.78 8.11
N ARG A 303 -9.85 -15.19 8.78
CA ARG A 303 -11.03 -14.34 9.03
C ARG A 303 -11.03 -13.60 10.35
N TYR A 304 -10.54 -14.24 11.41
CA TYR A 304 -10.53 -13.67 12.77
C TYR A 304 -9.13 -13.37 13.29
N GLY A 305 -8.09 -13.74 12.53
CA GLY A 305 -6.72 -13.65 13.00
C GLY A 305 -6.44 -14.59 14.17
N THR A 306 -5.33 -14.36 14.84
CA THR A 306 -5.09 -14.88 16.19
C THR A 306 -4.92 -13.74 17.17
N GLN A 307 -5.03 -14.05 18.47
CA GLN A 307 -4.86 -13.06 19.52
C GLN A 307 -3.44 -13.15 20.11
N PRO A 308 -2.80 -12.01 20.42
CA PRO A 308 -1.59 -12.01 21.22
C PRO A 308 -1.91 -12.55 22.63
N ILE A 309 -1.05 -13.43 23.15
CA ILE A 309 -1.15 -13.93 24.53
C ILE A 309 0.08 -13.45 25.34
N PRO A 310 0.02 -13.34 26.68
CA PRO A 310 1.02 -12.62 27.47
C PRO A 310 2.49 -13.01 27.22
N TRP A 311 2.77 -14.29 26.92
CA TRP A 311 4.12 -14.81 26.61
C TRP A 311 4.40 -15.04 25.12
N LYS A 312 3.41 -14.81 24.24
CA LYS A 312 3.53 -14.92 22.78
C LYS A 312 2.66 -13.84 22.14
N ARG A 313 3.24 -12.65 21.99
CA ARG A 313 2.54 -11.50 21.38
C ARG A 313 2.51 -11.57 19.84
N ALA A 314 3.36 -12.39 19.21
CA ALA A 314 3.24 -12.66 17.79
C ALA A 314 1.88 -13.30 17.48
N TYR A 315 1.13 -12.70 16.56
CA TYR A 315 -0.19 -13.13 16.15
C TYR A 315 -0.32 -13.04 14.62
N MET A 316 -1.35 -13.67 14.06
CA MET A 316 -1.68 -13.58 12.64
C MET A 316 -2.76 -12.51 12.45
N PRO A 317 -2.50 -11.44 11.69
CA PRO A 317 -3.55 -10.51 11.31
C PRO A 317 -4.59 -11.18 10.41
N GLN A 318 -5.84 -10.73 10.52
CA GLN A 318 -6.92 -11.21 9.66
C GLN A 318 -6.93 -10.47 8.31
N TYR A 319 -7.37 -11.17 7.27
CA TYR A 319 -7.65 -10.61 5.96
C TYR A 319 -9.06 -10.02 5.91
N THR A 320 -9.20 -8.84 5.33
CA THR A 320 -10.51 -8.30 4.93
C THR A 320 -10.99 -9.00 3.66
N LYS A 321 -12.28 -8.87 3.32
CA LYS A 321 -12.82 -9.37 2.05
C LYS A 321 -12.14 -8.75 0.84
N GLU A 322 -11.75 -7.49 0.96
CA GLU A 322 -11.02 -6.69 -0.03
C GLU A 322 -9.57 -7.15 -0.23
N LYS A 323 -9.08 -8.03 0.65
CA LYS A 323 -7.73 -8.59 0.58
C LYS A 323 -7.75 -10.08 0.28
N MET A 324 -8.71 -10.84 0.79
CA MET A 324 -8.83 -12.27 0.47
C MET A 324 -10.32 -12.65 0.43
N THR A 325 -10.83 -13.00 -0.74
CA THR A 325 -12.24 -13.38 -0.91
C THR A 325 -12.51 -14.78 -0.36
N GLU A 326 -13.79 -15.15 -0.24
CA GLU A 326 -14.20 -16.52 0.09
C GLU A 326 -13.69 -17.53 -0.95
N GLN A 327 -13.75 -17.18 -2.24
CA GLN A 327 -13.21 -18.00 -3.34
C GLN A 327 -11.71 -18.28 -3.16
N MET A 328 -10.91 -17.27 -2.81
CA MET A 328 -9.47 -17.42 -2.61
C MET A 328 -9.13 -18.39 -1.46
N LEU A 329 -9.98 -18.46 -0.43
CA LEU A 329 -9.82 -19.47 0.63
C LEU A 329 -10.14 -20.88 0.16
N GLU A 330 -11.14 -21.05 -0.73
CA GLU A 330 -11.40 -22.34 -1.37
C GLU A 330 -10.27 -22.74 -2.34
N ASP A 331 -9.68 -21.77 -3.04
CA ASP A 331 -8.50 -22.00 -3.88
C ASP A 331 -7.33 -22.52 -3.04
N LEU A 332 -7.01 -21.84 -1.93
CA LEU A 332 -5.98 -22.28 -0.97
C LEU A 332 -6.25 -23.68 -0.43
N ARG A 333 -7.50 -23.98 -0.07
CA ARG A 333 -7.91 -25.31 0.38
C ARG A 333 -7.64 -26.37 -0.69
N ALA A 334 -8.09 -26.13 -1.92
CA ALA A 334 -7.93 -27.06 -3.04
C ALA A 334 -6.45 -27.36 -3.31
N TYR A 335 -5.59 -26.35 -3.22
CA TYR A 335 -4.14 -26.57 -3.32
C TYR A 335 -3.61 -27.46 -2.20
N ILE A 336 -3.93 -27.16 -0.94
CA ILE A 336 -3.47 -27.97 0.21
C ILE A 336 -3.94 -29.42 0.08
N GLU A 337 -5.21 -29.66 -0.24
CA GLU A 337 -5.77 -31.00 -0.44
C GLU A 337 -5.08 -31.74 -1.60
N SER A 338 -4.78 -31.06 -2.70
CA SER A 338 -4.03 -31.64 -3.83
C SER A 338 -2.64 -32.13 -3.41
N ARG A 339 -1.98 -31.43 -2.49
CA ARG A 339 -0.63 -31.76 -1.99
C ARG A 339 -0.63 -32.84 -0.91
N VAL A 340 -1.75 -33.02 -0.21
CA VAL A 340 -1.94 -34.15 0.72
C VAL A 340 -2.13 -35.46 -0.04
N ASN A 341 -2.82 -35.41 -1.18
CA ASN A 341 -3.17 -36.58 -1.98
C ASN A 341 -2.11 -36.98 -3.02
N SER A 342 -1.11 -36.12 -3.27
CA SER A 342 0.10 -36.42 -4.06
C SER A 342 1.12 -37.21 -3.24
#